data_AF-M1BUC5-F1
#
_entry.id   AF-M1BUC5-F1
#
_cell.length_a   1.000
_cell.length_b   1.000
_cell.length_c   1.000
_cell.angle_alpha   90.00
_cell.angle_beta   90.00
_cell.angle_gamma   90.00
#
_symmetry.space_group_name_H-M   'P 1'
#
loop_
_entity.id
_entity.type
_entity.pdbx_description
1 polymer ?
#
loop_
_entity_poly.entity_id
_entity_poly.type
_entity_poly.pdbx_seq_one_letter_code
_entity_poly.pdbx_strand_id
1 'polypeptide(L)'
;MKLLNNSDKLSSDTQQALSDCNDHFIPAIELIDDAVDSTVNGAFNDAINYYSIAITDFEVCYPRLKAMRTANSVDVDDYVDNHIAEVANARNALVKFIHIPLDILKVVAASSPH
;
A
#
# COMPACT_ATOMS: atom_id res chain seq x y z
N MET A 1 -0.46 -2.01 -12.30
CA MET A 1 -1.77 -2.56 -11.85
C MET A 1 -2.86 -1.64 -12.41
N LYS A 2 -3.79 -2.13 -13.22
CA LYS A 2 -4.91 -1.28 -13.70
C LYS A 2 -6.09 -1.43 -12.74
N LEU A 3 -6.11 -0.60 -11.71
CA LEU A 3 -7.14 -0.57 -10.67
C LEU A 3 -8.49 0.03 -11.13
N LEU A 4 -8.61 0.43 -12.41
CA LEU A 4 -9.69 1.28 -12.92
C LEU A 4 -10.40 0.72 -14.16
N ASN A 5 -10.47 -0.60 -14.36
CA ASN A 5 -11.34 -1.13 -15.41
C ASN A 5 -12.80 -0.85 -15.03
N ASN A 6 -13.54 -0.11 -15.87
CA ASN A 6 -14.93 0.39 -15.65
C ASN A 6 -15.13 1.37 -14.47
N SER A 7 -14.19 2.30 -14.26
CA SER A 7 -14.35 3.46 -13.36
C SER A 7 -15.65 4.24 -13.57
N ASP A 8 -16.16 4.25 -14.79
CA ASP A 8 -17.31 5.06 -15.24
C ASP A 8 -18.63 4.68 -14.56
N LYS A 9 -18.67 3.52 -13.88
CA LYS A 9 -19.81 3.02 -13.12
C LYS A 9 -19.77 3.36 -11.63
N LEU A 10 -18.68 3.97 -11.17
CA LEU A 10 -18.46 4.34 -9.78
C LEU A 10 -18.91 5.79 -9.55
N SER A 11 -19.44 6.09 -8.35
CA SER A 11 -19.60 7.48 -7.91
C SER A 11 -18.28 8.24 -7.94
N SER A 12 -18.33 9.55 -8.20
CA SER A 12 -17.14 10.41 -8.25
C SER A 12 -16.31 10.33 -6.96
N ASP A 13 -16.96 10.21 -5.81
CA ASP A 13 -16.28 10.07 -4.51
C ASP A 13 -15.48 8.76 -4.43
N THR A 14 -16.05 7.65 -4.91
CA THR A 14 -15.38 6.36 -4.98
C THR A 14 -14.20 6.41 -5.95
N GLN A 15 -14.37 7.02 -7.13
CA GLN A 15 -13.28 7.20 -8.09
C GLN A 15 -12.13 8.02 -7.48
N GLN A 16 -12.46 9.11 -6.77
CA GLN A 16 -11.46 9.94 -6.12
C GLN A 16 -10.70 9.17 -5.05
N ALA A 17 -11.38 8.42 -4.17
CA ALA A 17 -10.70 7.66 -3.13
C ALA A 17 -9.81 6.53 -3.69
N LEU A 18 -10.22 5.89 -4.79
CA LEU A 18 -9.38 4.93 -5.49
C LEU A 18 -8.17 5.60 -6.15
N SER A 19 -8.35 6.79 -6.75
CA SER A 19 -7.26 7.59 -7.30
C SER A 19 -6.25 7.98 -6.21
N ASP A 20 -6.74 8.48 -5.08
CA ASP A 20 -5.91 8.85 -3.93
C ASP A 20 -5.10 7.64 -3.44
N CYS A 21 -5.70 6.43 -3.40
CA CYS A 21 -4.94 5.22 -3.09
C CYS A 21 -3.87 4.90 -4.12
N ASN A 22 -4.15 5.06 -5.41
CA ASN A 22 -3.17 4.82 -6.46
C ASN A 22 -1.99 5.79 -6.37
N ASP A 23 -2.24 7.04 -5.99
CA ASP A 23 -1.22 8.08 -5.79
C ASP A 23 -0.28 7.76 -4.61
N HIS A 24 -0.73 6.98 -3.63
CA HIS A 24 0.14 6.45 -2.56
C HIS A 24 0.84 5.14 -2.95
N PHE A 25 0.20 4.28 -3.75
CA PHE A 25 0.75 2.96 -4.06
C PHE A 25 1.96 3.01 -5.00
N ILE A 26 1.97 3.94 -5.96
CA ILE A 26 3.08 4.07 -6.91
C ILE A 26 4.38 4.47 -6.18
N PRO A 27 4.42 5.57 -5.38
CA PRO A 27 5.59 5.92 -4.59
C PRO A 27 6.01 4.82 -3.61
N ALA A 28 5.04 4.13 -3.00
CA ALA A 28 5.34 3.03 -2.08
C ALA A 28 6.06 1.87 -2.76
N ILE A 29 5.80 1.61 -4.05
CA ILE A 29 6.54 0.60 -4.82
C ILE A 29 7.98 1.07 -5.10
N GLU A 30 8.17 2.34 -5.48
CA GLU A 30 9.52 2.90 -5.67
C GLU A 30 10.35 2.82 -4.39
N LEU A 31 9.74 3.08 -3.23
CA LEU A 31 10.39 2.94 -1.92
C LEU A 31 10.77 1.49 -1.60
N ILE A 32 10.03 0.49 -2.08
CA ILE A 32 10.42 -0.92 -1.92
C ILE A 32 11.69 -1.21 -2.72
N ASP A 33 11.79 -0.70 -3.95
CA ASP A 33 12.99 -0.87 -4.78
C ASP A 33 14.20 -0.17 -4.15
N ASP A 34 14.04 1.06 -3.65
CA ASP A 34 15.08 1.77 -2.89
C ASP A 34 15.52 0.98 -1.64
N ALA A 35 14.58 0.35 -0.93
CA ALA A 35 14.89 -0.47 0.24
C ALA A 35 15.71 -1.73 -0.12
N VAL A 36 15.42 -2.35 -1.27
CA VAL A 36 16.20 -3.48 -1.79
C VAL A 36 17.62 -3.01 -2.14
N ASP A 37 17.77 -1.90 -2.85
CA ASP A 37 19.07 -1.36 -3.22
C ASP A 37 19.91 -0.98 -1.99
N SER A 38 19.31 -0.32 -1.00
CA SER A 38 19.97 -0.05 0.28
C SER A 38 20.39 -1.33 1.01
N THR A 39 19.58 -2.39 0.94
CA THR A 39 19.93 -3.69 1.54
C THR A 39 21.16 -4.30 0.88
N VAL A 40 21.21 -4.31 -0.46
CA VAL A 40 22.35 -4.85 -1.22
C VAL A 40 23.64 -4.07 -0.96
N ASN A 41 23.53 -2.76 -0.74
CA ASN A 41 24.66 -1.88 -0.44
C ASN A 41 25.06 -1.84 1.05
N GLY A 42 24.42 -2.65 1.91
CA GLY A 42 24.71 -2.68 3.35
C GLY A 42 24.20 -1.47 4.14
N ALA A 43 23.42 -0.59 3.51
CA ALA A 43 22.78 0.57 4.13
C ALA A 43 21.49 0.17 4.84
N PHE A 44 21.59 -0.70 5.86
CA PHE A 44 20.43 -1.34 6.48
C PHE A 44 19.46 -0.36 7.15
N ASN A 45 19.95 0.74 7.72
CA ASN A 45 19.09 1.77 8.33
C ASN A 45 18.24 2.49 7.27
N ASP A 46 18.80 2.76 6.10
CA ASP A 46 18.07 3.38 4.99
C ASP A 46 17.02 2.40 4.45
N ALA A 47 17.38 1.13 4.28
CA ALA A 47 16.44 0.08 3.89
C ALA A 47 15.26 -0.05 4.86
N ILE A 48 15.52 -0.03 6.18
CA ILE A 48 14.47 -0.03 7.21
C ILE A 48 13.56 1.18 7.09
N ASN A 49 14.13 2.36 6.84
CA ASN A 49 13.37 3.60 6.68
C ASN A 49 12.46 3.53 5.44
N TYR A 50 12.99 3.15 4.28
CA TYR A 50 12.23 3.04 3.05
C TYR A 50 11.07 2.03 3.14
N TYR A 51 11.30 0.83 3.70
CA TYR A 51 10.23 -0.12 3.95
C TYR A 51 9.15 0.41 4.91
N SER A 52 9.55 1.19 5.93
CA SER A 52 8.60 1.77 6.89
C SER A 52 7.73 2.86 6.26
N ILE A 53 8.31 3.69 5.38
CA ILE A 53 7.56 4.69 4.63
C ILE A 53 6.62 4.02 3.63
N ALA A 54 7.08 3.01 2.89
CA ALA A 54 6.24 2.25 1.96
C ALA A 54 5.01 1.64 2.65
N ILE A 55 5.20 1.02 3.82
CA ILE A 55 4.06 0.53 4.62
C ILE A 55 3.09 1.67 4.92
N THR A 56 3.60 2.80 5.42
CA THR A 56 2.78 3.96 5.79
C THR A 56 1.94 4.48 4.63
N ASP A 57 2.52 4.58 3.43
CA ASP A 57 1.81 4.99 2.22
C ASP A 57 0.68 4.01 1.85
N PHE A 58 0.91 2.69 1.97
CA PHE A 58 -0.16 1.70 1.81
C PHE A 58 -1.25 1.79 2.90
N GLU A 59 -0.96 2.36 4.07
CA GLU A 59 -1.94 2.49 5.16
C GLU A 59 -2.77 3.76 5.07
N VAL A 60 -2.22 4.88 4.59
CA VAL A 60 -2.86 6.21 4.62
C VAL A 60 -4.19 6.24 3.88
N CYS A 61 -4.29 5.57 2.73
CA CYS A 61 -5.47 5.69 1.88
C CYS A 61 -6.64 4.76 2.31
N TYR A 62 -6.34 3.73 3.11
CA TYR A 62 -7.30 2.66 3.43
C TYR A 62 -8.49 3.08 4.32
N PRO A 63 -8.33 3.94 5.36
CA PRO A 63 -9.45 4.38 6.19
C PRO A 63 -10.59 5.01 5.38
N ARG A 64 -10.27 5.78 4.33
CA ARG A 64 -11.26 6.42 3.46
C ARG A 64 -12.03 5.41 2.62
N LEU A 65 -11.33 4.46 2.00
CA LEU A 65 -11.98 3.35 1.27
C LEU A 65 -12.88 2.50 2.17
N LYS A 66 -12.43 2.21 3.40
CA LYS A 66 -13.21 1.44 4.37
C LYS A 66 -14.48 2.17 4.79
N ALA A 67 -14.42 3.49 4.99
CA ALA A 67 -15.59 4.30 5.34
C ALA A 67 -16.64 4.32 4.22
N MET A 68 -16.20 4.33 2.95
CA MET A 68 -17.09 4.27 1.79
C MET A 68 -17.87 2.95 1.72
N ARG A 69 -17.20 1.82 2.03
CA ARG A 69 -17.84 0.49 2.12
C ARG A 69 -19.00 0.43 3.12
N THR A 70 -18.97 1.27 4.17
CA THR A 70 -20.01 1.29 5.21
C THR A 70 -21.11 2.31 4.96
N ALA A 71 -20.94 3.22 3.99
CA ALA A 71 -21.82 4.37 3.78
C ALA A 71 -22.65 4.30 2.49
N ASN A 72 -22.31 3.40 1.56
CA ASN A 72 -22.98 3.31 0.27
C ASN A 72 -24.32 2.57 0.39
N SER A 73 -25.42 3.31 0.24
CA SER A 73 -26.78 2.78 0.05
C SER A 73 -27.31 3.02 -1.38
N VAL A 74 -26.45 3.50 -2.30
CA VAL A 74 -26.87 4.08 -3.59
C VAL A 74 -26.03 3.63 -4.80
N ASP A 75 -24.86 3.01 -4.62
CA ASP A 75 -24.09 2.46 -5.74
C ASP A 75 -24.38 0.96 -5.88
N VAL A 76 -24.08 0.37 -7.05
CA VAL A 76 -24.20 -1.08 -7.30
C VAL A 76 -23.30 -1.81 -6.31
N ASP A 77 -23.83 -2.17 -5.14
CA ASP A 77 -23.07 -2.62 -3.96
C ASP A 77 -22.02 -3.67 -4.34
N ASP A 78 -22.39 -4.64 -5.17
CA ASP A 78 -21.49 -5.70 -5.62
C ASP A 78 -20.27 -5.19 -6.41
N TYR A 79 -20.38 -4.14 -7.21
CA TYR A 79 -19.28 -3.66 -8.05
C TYR A 79 -18.27 -2.81 -7.28
N VAL A 80 -18.76 -1.89 -6.45
CA VAL A 80 -17.94 -1.01 -5.61
C VAL A 80 -17.25 -1.82 -4.51
N ASP A 81 -17.97 -2.74 -3.86
CA ASP A 81 -17.42 -3.58 -2.80
C ASP A 81 -16.30 -4.49 -3.32
N ASN A 82 -16.46 -5.03 -4.54
CA ASN A 82 -15.41 -5.84 -5.17
C ASN A 82 -14.13 -5.03 -5.41
N HIS A 83 -14.21 -3.79 -5.92
CA HIS A 83 -13.02 -2.97 -6.17
C HIS A 83 -12.33 -2.52 -4.88
N ILE A 84 -13.12 -2.10 -3.88
CA ILE A 84 -12.60 -1.76 -2.55
C ILE A 84 -11.92 -2.98 -1.92
N ALA A 85 -12.52 -4.17 -2.04
CA ALA A 85 -11.95 -5.42 -1.55
C ALA A 85 -10.66 -5.82 -2.30
N GLU A 86 -10.60 -5.64 -3.61
CA GLU A 86 -9.38 -5.88 -4.41
C GLU A 86 -8.23 -4.99 -3.94
N VAL A 87 -8.47 -3.68 -3.77
CA VAL A 87 -7.46 -2.75 -3.26
C VAL A 87 -7.03 -3.12 -1.84
N ALA A 88 -7.97 -3.47 -0.96
CA ALA A 88 -7.69 -3.92 0.39
C ALA A 88 -6.83 -5.18 0.42
N ASN A 89 -7.13 -6.15 -0.43
CA ASN A 89 -6.40 -7.40 -0.54
C ASN A 89 -4.99 -7.19 -1.10
N ALA A 90 -4.84 -6.38 -2.15
CA ALA A 90 -3.55 -6.03 -2.73
C ALA A 90 -2.66 -5.32 -1.69
N ARG A 91 -3.21 -4.34 -0.97
CA ARG A 91 -2.56 -3.65 0.14
C ARG A 91 -2.09 -4.61 1.21
N ASN A 92 -2.99 -5.45 1.72
CA ASN A 92 -2.65 -6.40 2.78
C ASN A 92 -1.57 -7.40 2.35
N ALA A 93 -1.61 -7.84 1.08
CA ALA A 93 -0.56 -8.68 0.52
C ALA A 93 0.79 -7.94 0.49
N LEU A 94 0.84 -6.73 -0.05
CA LEU A 94 2.07 -5.93 -0.15
C LEU A 94 2.67 -5.63 1.22
N VAL A 95 1.87 -5.12 2.16
CA VAL A 95 2.31 -4.84 3.54
C VAL A 95 2.87 -6.10 4.21
N LYS A 96 2.19 -7.24 4.06
CA LYS A 96 2.67 -8.53 4.60
C LYS A 96 4.00 -8.95 3.98
N PHE A 97 4.17 -8.75 2.66
CA PHE A 97 5.43 -9.06 1.98
C PHE A 97 6.58 -8.16 2.45
N ILE A 98 6.33 -6.88 2.76
CA ILE A 98 7.33 -5.92 3.25
C ILE A 98 7.75 -6.21 4.69
N HIS A 99 6.84 -6.69 5.55
CA HIS A 99 7.17 -6.97 6.95
C HIS A 99 8.29 -8.02 7.11
N ILE A 100 8.35 -9.04 6.23
CA ILE A 100 9.36 -10.10 6.31
C ILE A 100 10.80 -9.54 6.17
N PRO A 101 11.18 -8.86 5.07
CA PRO A 101 12.51 -8.28 4.94
C PRO A 101 12.77 -7.18 5.98
N LEU A 102 11.77 -6.39 6.35
CA LEU A 102 11.92 -5.34 7.38
C LEU A 102 12.31 -5.92 8.74
N ASP A 103 11.66 -7.00 9.19
CA ASP A 103 11.94 -7.63 10.48
C ASP A 103 13.33 -8.28 10.48
N ILE A 104 13.74 -8.88 9.36
CA ILE A 104 15.10 -9.41 9.18
C ILE A 104 16.13 -8.28 9.27
N LEU A 105 15.92 -7.18 8.55
CA LEU A 105 16.81 -6.03 8.55
C LEU A 105 16.98 -5.43 9.94
N LYS A 106 15.90 -5.31 10.72
CA LYS A 106 15.97 -4.85 12.12
C LYS A 106 16.86 -5.73 12.99
N VAL A 107 16.80 -7.04 12.80
CA VAL A 107 17.68 -7.99 13.51
C VAL A 107 19.13 -7.84 13.06
N VAL A 108 19.37 -7.74 11.75
CA VAL A 108 20.72 -7.58 11.17
C VAL A 108 21.35 -6.27 11.63
N ALA A 109 20.63 -5.14 11.53
CA ALA A 109 21.10 -3.83 11.96
C ALA A 109 21.41 -3.79 13.46
N ALA A 110 20.62 -4.46 14.30
CA ALA A 110 20.88 -4.58 15.73
C ALA A 110 22.09 -5.48 16.07
N SER A 111 22.48 -6.37 15.16
CA SER A 111 23.55 -7.35 15.36
C SER A 111 24.89 -6.90 14.74
N SER A 112 24.89 -5.88 13.89
CA SER A 112 26.11 -5.34 13.28
C SER A 112 26.84 -4.43 14.27
N PRO A 113 28.10 -4.73 14.65
CA PRO A 113 28.92 -3.80 15.40
C PRO A 113 29.28 -2.61 14.51
N HIS A 114 28.95 -1.39 14.95
CA HIS A 114 29.41 -0.15 14.35
C HIS A 114 30.93 -0.03 14.35
#